data_AF-A0A378VYS3-F1
#
_entry.id   AF-A0A378VYS3-F1
#
_cell.length_a   1.000
_cell.length_b   1.000
_cell.length_c   1.000
_cell.angle_alpha   90.00
_cell.angle_beta   90.00
_cell.angle_gamma   90.00
#
_symmetry.space_group_name_H-M   'P 1'
#
loop_
_entity.id
_entity.type
_entity.pdbx_description
1 polymer ?
#
loop_
_entity_poly.entity_id
_entity_poly.type
_entity_poly.pdbx_seq_one_letter_code
_entity_poly.pdbx_strand_id
1 'polypeptide(L)'
;MNKEARRLGMKNTVFKNPTGLGREGQVSTAKDLSLLSEALMRDFPEYYPLFSIKSFKFENIEQNNRNILLYRDNNVNGLKAGHTESGGYNLAVSYSGNGRHILVITLGSESAETRASDNSKLLNRALQAFDTPKIYPKGKTVAQIQISGGSKKTVRAGFLKEAYITLPHKEAKMAEQILETIQPIPAPVKKGRF
;
A
#
# COMPACT_ATOMS: atom_id res chain seq x y z
N MET A 1 -15.97 4.34 12.02
CA MET A 1 -15.73 4.44 10.56
C MET A 1 -15.43 5.87 10.11
N ASN A 2 -16.38 6.83 10.15
CA ASN A 2 -16.12 8.19 9.62
C ASN A 2 -15.01 8.98 10.34
N LYS A 3 -14.84 8.80 11.66
CA LYS A 3 -13.70 9.35 12.40
C LYS A 3 -12.37 8.84 11.84
N GLU A 4 -12.33 7.56 11.51
CA GLU A 4 -11.13 6.90 10.98
C GLU A 4 -10.86 7.30 9.53
N ALA A 5 -11.90 7.40 8.70
CA ALA A 5 -11.78 7.94 7.35
C ALA A 5 -11.12 9.33 7.35
N ARG A 6 -11.55 10.22 8.26
CA ARG A 6 -10.93 11.54 8.44
C ARG A 6 -9.48 11.45 8.92
N ARG A 7 -9.18 10.57 9.89
CA ARG A 7 -7.80 10.35 10.39
C ARG A 7 -6.86 9.90 9.28
N LEU A 8 -7.35 9.04 8.38
CA LEU A 8 -6.59 8.52 7.24
C LEU A 8 -6.54 9.48 6.04
N GLY A 9 -7.24 10.62 6.09
CA GLY A 9 -7.29 11.58 4.99
C GLY A 9 -8.18 11.15 3.82
N MET A 10 -9.13 10.24 4.04
CA MET A 10 -10.12 9.80 3.06
C MET A 10 -11.19 10.90 2.87
N LYS A 11 -10.87 11.91 2.06
CA LYS A 11 -11.68 13.14 1.93
C LYS A 11 -12.98 12.94 1.17
N ASN A 12 -13.09 11.88 0.39
CA ASN A 12 -14.22 11.59 -0.50
C ASN A 12 -14.97 10.32 -0.06
N THR A 13 -14.96 10.03 1.25
CA THR A 13 -15.56 8.84 1.83
C THR A 13 -16.53 9.17 2.95
N VAL A 14 -17.72 8.58 2.88
CA VAL A 14 -18.74 8.63 3.91
C VAL A 14 -19.30 7.23 4.13
N PHE A 15 -19.13 6.69 5.33
CA PHE A 15 -19.72 5.43 5.75
C PHE A 15 -21.03 5.68 6.50
N LYS A 16 -22.10 4.99 6.11
CA LYS A 16 -23.41 5.04 6.77
C LYS A 16 -23.73 3.77 7.56
N ASN A 17 -23.08 2.66 7.23
CA ASN A 17 -23.22 1.39 7.95
C ASN A 17 -21.92 0.56 7.86
N PRO A 18 -21.74 -0.47 8.70
CA PRO A 18 -20.54 -1.30 8.71
C PRO A 18 -20.51 -2.37 7.60
N THR A 19 -21.64 -2.66 6.96
CA THR A 19 -21.77 -3.78 6.01
C THR A 19 -21.42 -3.42 4.57
N GLY A 20 -21.50 -2.13 4.22
CA GLY A 20 -21.43 -1.66 2.84
C GLY A 20 -22.74 -1.79 2.05
N LEU A 21 -23.84 -2.25 2.66
CA LEU A 21 -25.17 -2.25 2.02
C LEU A 21 -25.57 -0.84 1.60
N GLY A 22 -26.28 -0.75 0.47
CA GLY A 22 -26.70 0.52 -0.14
C GLY A 22 -27.42 1.44 0.84
N ARG A 23 -26.88 2.64 1.00
CA ARG A 23 -27.47 3.75 1.77
C ARG A 23 -27.18 5.05 1.04
N GLU A 24 -28.17 5.92 0.98
CA GLU A 24 -28.03 7.23 0.36
C GLU A 24 -26.86 8.01 0.99
N GLY A 25 -26.02 8.58 0.13
CA GLY A 25 -24.81 9.30 0.53
C GLY A 25 -23.70 8.44 1.14
N GLN A 26 -23.79 7.10 1.12
CA GLN A 26 -22.66 6.23 1.40
C GLN A 26 -21.78 6.11 0.15
N VAL A 27 -20.56 6.65 0.22
CA VAL A 27 -19.65 6.74 -0.94
C VAL A 27 -18.20 6.57 -0.51
N SER A 28 -17.34 6.23 -1.46
CA SER A 28 -15.89 6.19 -1.32
C SER A 28 -15.27 6.36 -2.71
N THR A 29 -13.95 6.52 -2.79
CA THR A 29 -13.20 6.54 -4.04
C THR A 29 -12.10 5.48 -4.06
N ALA A 30 -11.58 5.14 -5.24
CA ALA A 30 -10.44 4.23 -5.35
C ALA A 30 -9.21 4.76 -4.58
N LYS A 31 -8.98 6.07 -4.62
CA LYS A 31 -7.88 6.72 -3.88
C LYS A 31 -8.05 6.58 -2.36
N ASP A 32 -9.24 6.84 -1.85
CA ASP A 32 -9.49 6.73 -0.41
C ASP A 32 -9.41 5.27 0.07
N LEU A 33 -9.91 4.33 -0.72
CA LEU A 33 -9.77 2.90 -0.43
C LEU A 33 -8.31 2.44 -0.49
N SER A 34 -7.45 3.11 -1.28
CA SER A 34 -6.01 2.84 -1.28
C SER A 34 -5.37 3.24 0.05
N LEU A 35 -5.73 4.42 0.59
CA LEU A 35 -5.28 4.87 1.91
C LEU A 35 -5.73 3.91 3.02
N LEU A 36 -6.98 3.43 2.95
CA LEU A 36 -7.49 2.45 3.91
C LEU A 36 -6.74 1.11 3.82
N SER A 37 -6.49 0.62 2.61
CA SER A 37 -5.79 -0.64 2.38
C SER A 37 -4.33 -0.57 2.84
N GLU A 38 -3.64 0.55 2.56
CA GLU A 38 -2.29 0.81 3.05
C GLU A 38 -2.24 0.89 4.58
N ALA A 39 -3.21 1.57 5.21
CA ALA A 39 -3.31 1.64 6.66
C ALA A 39 -3.55 0.27 7.27
N LEU A 40 -4.41 -0.57 6.68
CA LEU A 40 -4.63 -1.94 7.11
C LEU A 40 -3.34 -2.77 7.06
N MET A 41 -2.62 -2.73 5.94
CA MET A 41 -1.37 -3.48 5.78
C MET A 41 -0.25 -3.01 6.72
N ARG A 42 -0.20 -1.71 7.02
CA ARG A 42 0.83 -1.09 7.87
C ARG A 42 0.53 -1.25 9.36
N ASP A 43 -0.70 -0.99 9.76
CA ASP A 43 -1.09 -0.84 11.17
C ASP A 43 -1.60 -2.17 11.76
N PHE A 44 -1.99 -3.13 10.90
CA PHE A 44 -2.57 -4.43 11.27
C PHE A 44 -1.96 -5.61 10.48
N PRO A 45 -0.63 -5.72 10.37
CA PRO A 45 0.03 -6.75 9.58
C PRO A 45 -0.29 -8.19 10.04
N GLU A 46 -0.65 -8.38 11.32
CA GLU A 46 -1.04 -9.67 11.89
C GLU A 46 -2.38 -10.19 11.35
N TYR A 47 -3.29 -9.30 10.93
CA TYR A 47 -4.59 -9.67 10.36
C TYR A 47 -4.58 -9.73 8.84
N TYR A 48 -3.57 -9.11 8.20
CA TYR A 48 -3.46 -9.09 6.75
C TYR A 48 -3.48 -10.49 6.07
N PRO A 49 -2.85 -11.53 6.63
CA PRO A 49 -2.91 -12.88 6.04
C PRO A 49 -4.33 -13.45 5.89
N LEU A 50 -5.29 -13.02 6.71
CA LEU A 50 -6.69 -13.48 6.63
C LEU A 50 -7.31 -13.21 5.26
N PHE A 51 -6.89 -12.15 4.57
CA PHE A 51 -7.41 -11.79 3.25
C PHE A 51 -6.92 -12.72 2.14
N SER A 52 -5.91 -13.56 2.41
CA SER A 52 -5.37 -14.54 1.47
C SER A 52 -6.00 -15.94 1.61
N ILE A 53 -6.80 -16.16 2.65
CA ILE A 53 -7.50 -17.44 2.88
C ILE A 53 -8.47 -17.69 1.72
N LYS A 54 -8.31 -18.83 1.04
CA LYS A 54 -9.09 -19.20 -0.15
C LYS A 54 -10.49 -19.69 0.19
N SER A 55 -10.67 -20.44 1.27
CA SER A 55 -12.01 -20.84 1.72
C SER A 55 -12.09 -20.88 3.23
N PHE A 56 -13.29 -20.64 3.75
CA PHE A 56 -13.59 -20.69 5.17
C PHE A 56 -14.90 -21.45 5.38
N LYS A 57 -14.92 -22.35 6.36
CA LYS A 57 -16.08 -23.17 6.69
C LYS A 57 -16.75 -22.65 7.96
N PHE A 58 -18.04 -22.37 7.89
CA PHE A 58 -18.86 -21.94 9.02
C PHE A 58 -20.17 -22.75 9.04
N GLU A 59 -20.54 -23.33 10.18
CA GLU A 59 -21.74 -24.18 10.31
C GLU A 59 -21.84 -25.25 9.21
N ASN A 60 -20.72 -25.91 8.94
CA ASN A 60 -20.54 -26.90 7.88
C ASN A 60 -20.67 -26.42 6.42
N ILE A 61 -20.87 -25.12 6.19
CA ILE A 61 -20.96 -24.54 4.86
C ILE A 61 -19.61 -23.93 4.48
N GLU A 62 -19.01 -24.43 3.40
CA GLU A 62 -17.79 -23.87 2.83
C GLU A 62 -18.10 -22.61 2.01
N GLN A 63 -17.36 -21.54 2.30
CA GLN A 63 -17.47 -20.26 1.62
C GLN A 63 -16.14 -19.90 0.98
N ASN A 64 -16.17 -19.74 -0.34
CA ASN A 64 -15.00 -19.35 -1.12
C ASN A 64 -14.75 -17.85 -1.06
N ASN A 65 -13.48 -17.47 -1.08
CA ASN A 65 -13.08 -16.09 -1.20
C ASN A 65 -13.52 -15.54 -2.56
N ARG A 66 -14.19 -14.39 -2.54
CA ARG A 66 -14.71 -13.76 -3.76
C ARG A 66 -13.65 -13.03 -4.59
N ASN A 67 -12.42 -12.91 -4.08
CA ASN A 67 -11.28 -12.45 -4.86
C ASN A 67 -10.74 -13.60 -5.73
N ILE A 68 -11.25 -13.68 -6.96
CA ILE A 68 -10.89 -14.73 -7.93
C ILE A 68 -9.38 -14.76 -8.21
N LEU A 69 -8.65 -13.64 -8.07
CA LEU A 69 -7.22 -13.61 -8.37
C LEU A 69 -6.36 -14.41 -7.39
N LEU A 70 -6.85 -14.69 -6.17
CA LEU A 70 -6.16 -15.60 -5.23
C LEU A 70 -5.96 -17.01 -5.79
N TYR A 71 -6.83 -17.45 -6.71
CA TYR A 71 -6.76 -18.77 -7.33
C TYR A 71 -5.97 -18.76 -8.63
N ARG A 72 -5.69 -17.58 -9.20
CA ARG A 72 -5.03 -17.40 -10.50
C ARG A 72 -3.57 -16.98 -10.38
N ASP A 73 -3.19 -16.30 -9.30
CA ASP A 73 -1.83 -15.84 -9.05
C ASP A 73 -1.44 -16.08 -7.59
N ASN A 74 -0.37 -16.86 -7.38
CA ASN A 74 0.13 -17.21 -6.05
C ASN A 74 0.75 -16.03 -5.30
N ASN A 75 1.08 -14.94 -5.99
CA ASN A 75 1.60 -13.72 -5.37
C ASN A 75 0.50 -12.75 -4.96
N VAL A 76 -0.75 -12.99 -5.37
CA VAL A 76 -1.90 -12.23 -4.87
C VAL A 76 -2.24 -12.71 -3.47
N ASN A 77 -2.35 -11.78 -2.52
CA ASN A 77 -2.53 -12.08 -1.10
C ASN A 77 -3.59 -11.20 -0.41
N GLY A 78 -4.50 -10.61 -1.19
CA GLY A 78 -5.63 -9.82 -0.69
C GLY A 78 -6.30 -9.03 -1.81
N LEU A 79 -7.24 -8.12 -1.55
CA LEU A 79 -7.86 -7.84 -0.25
C LEU A 79 -9.35 -8.14 -0.27
N LYS A 80 -10.14 -7.42 -1.08
CA LYS A 80 -11.60 -7.42 -0.92
C LYS A 80 -12.34 -7.25 -2.23
N ALA A 81 -13.28 -8.15 -2.47
CA ALA A 81 -14.32 -8.04 -3.48
C ALA A 81 -15.58 -7.38 -2.89
N GLY A 82 -16.26 -6.53 -3.66
CA GLY A 82 -17.54 -5.91 -3.32
C GLY A 82 -18.49 -5.89 -4.52
N HIS A 83 -19.80 -5.90 -4.25
CA HIS A 83 -20.83 -5.73 -5.26
C HIS A 83 -22.11 -5.16 -4.63
N THR A 84 -22.69 -4.16 -5.29
CA THR A 84 -24.03 -3.63 -5.04
C THR A 84 -24.60 -3.19 -6.38
N GLU A 85 -25.92 -3.27 -6.57
CA GLU A 85 -26.56 -2.85 -7.83
C GLU A 85 -26.17 -1.42 -8.24
N SER A 86 -26.15 -0.48 -7.30
CA SER A 86 -25.79 0.93 -7.57
C SER A 86 -24.28 1.19 -7.71
N GLY A 87 -23.43 0.23 -7.34
CA GLY A 87 -21.98 0.41 -7.22
C GLY A 87 -21.15 -0.52 -8.10
N GLY A 88 -21.82 -1.36 -8.89
CA GLY A 88 -21.20 -2.36 -9.75
C GLY A 88 -20.29 -3.35 -9.00
N TYR A 89 -19.41 -3.99 -9.77
CA TYR A 89 -18.46 -4.98 -9.29
C TYR A 89 -17.12 -4.30 -8.96
N ASN A 90 -16.75 -4.34 -7.67
CA ASN A 90 -15.57 -3.68 -7.13
C ASN A 90 -14.55 -4.71 -6.66
N LEU A 91 -13.26 -4.41 -6.81
CA LEU A 91 -12.19 -5.28 -6.32
C LEU A 91 -10.95 -4.47 -5.96
N ALA A 92 -10.47 -4.68 -4.73
CA ALA A 92 -9.15 -4.28 -4.27
C ALA A 92 -8.26 -5.52 -4.16
N VAL A 93 -7.15 -5.52 -4.89
CA VAL A 93 -6.16 -6.61 -4.96
C VAL A 93 -4.84 -6.12 -4.41
N SER A 94 -4.23 -6.92 -3.55
CA SER A 94 -2.82 -6.73 -3.20
C SER A 94 -2.00 -7.92 -3.67
N TYR A 95 -0.84 -7.59 -4.19
CA TYR A 95 0.15 -8.48 -4.76
C TYR A 95 1.46 -8.27 -4.02
N SER A 96 2.15 -9.36 -3.68
CA SER A 96 3.47 -9.34 -3.08
C SER A 96 4.37 -10.33 -3.81
N GLY A 97 5.30 -9.82 -4.62
CA GLY A 97 6.16 -10.63 -5.45
C GLY A 97 7.24 -9.79 -6.11
N ASN A 98 8.34 -10.41 -6.55
CA ASN A 98 9.47 -9.72 -7.18
C ASN A 98 10.02 -8.55 -6.35
N GLY A 99 9.99 -8.65 -5.01
CA GLY A 99 10.43 -7.59 -4.10
C GLY A 99 9.50 -6.37 -4.08
N ARG A 100 8.27 -6.48 -4.60
CA ARG A 100 7.30 -5.38 -4.70
C ARG A 100 6.00 -5.73 -3.99
N HIS A 101 5.39 -4.71 -3.41
CA HIS A 101 4.00 -4.74 -2.94
C HIS A 101 3.18 -3.81 -3.84
N ILE A 102 2.16 -4.34 -4.50
CA ILE A 102 1.33 -3.58 -5.44
C ILE A 102 -0.13 -3.70 -5.01
N LEU A 103 -0.79 -2.56 -4.88
CA LEU A 103 -2.22 -2.46 -4.64
C LEU A 103 -2.92 -1.98 -5.91
N VAL A 104 -3.94 -2.71 -6.35
CA VAL A 104 -4.79 -2.35 -7.48
C VAL A 104 -6.23 -2.28 -6.99
N ILE A 105 -6.94 -1.22 -7.36
CA ILE A 105 -8.35 -1.03 -6.99
C ILE A 105 -9.13 -0.65 -8.24
N THR A 106 -10.13 -1.45 -8.58
CA THR A 106 -11.12 -1.11 -9.63
C THR A 106 -12.50 -1.00 -9.02
N LEU A 107 -13.29 -0.05 -9.53
CA LEU A 107 -14.64 0.20 -9.09
C LEU A 107 -15.61 0.17 -10.28
N GLY A 108 -16.82 -0.31 -10.06
CA GLY A 108 -17.92 -0.20 -11.03
C GLY A 108 -17.82 -1.09 -12.27
N SER A 109 -17.08 -2.21 -12.23
CA SER A 109 -17.08 -3.16 -13.35
C SER A 109 -18.46 -3.81 -13.53
N GLU A 110 -18.70 -4.37 -14.72
CA GLU A 110 -20.00 -4.95 -15.10
C GLU A 110 -20.25 -6.35 -14.52
N SER A 111 -19.18 -7.11 -14.22
CA SER A 111 -19.27 -8.48 -13.71
C SER A 111 -18.10 -8.85 -12.79
N ALA A 112 -18.23 -9.99 -12.09
CA ALA A 112 -17.17 -10.54 -11.25
C ALA A 112 -15.92 -10.93 -12.05
N GLU A 113 -16.10 -11.45 -13.25
CA GLU A 113 -15.03 -11.78 -14.20
C GLU A 113 -14.38 -10.52 -14.76
N THR A 114 -15.18 -9.49 -15.11
CA THR A 114 -14.68 -8.22 -15.62
C THR A 114 -13.80 -7.51 -14.58
N ARG A 115 -14.26 -7.38 -13.32
CA ARG A 115 -13.41 -6.77 -12.27
C ARG A 115 -12.09 -7.51 -12.04
N ALA A 116 -12.09 -8.84 -12.19
CA ALA A 116 -10.89 -9.66 -12.04
C ALA A 116 -9.93 -9.47 -13.23
N SER A 117 -10.48 -9.43 -14.46
CA SER A 117 -9.74 -9.15 -15.69
C SER A 117 -9.11 -7.75 -15.64
N ASP A 118 -9.87 -6.73 -15.26
CA ASP A 118 -9.38 -5.35 -15.16
C ASP A 118 -8.27 -5.20 -14.11
N ASN A 119 -8.44 -5.80 -12.92
CA ASN A 119 -7.39 -5.82 -11.91
C ASN A 119 -6.13 -6.53 -12.41
N SER A 120 -6.28 -7.67 -13.08
CA SER A 120 -5.13 -8.41 -13.62
C SER A 120 -4.40 -7.61 -14.69
N LYS A 121 -5.12 -6.90 -15.58
CA LYS A 121 -4.51 -6.03 -16.59
C LYS A 121 -3.73 -4.88 -15.95
N LEU A 122 -4.31 -4.21 -14.95
CA LEU A 122 -3.65 -3.11 -14.24
C LEU A 122 -2.44 -3.60 -13.44
N LEU A 123 -2.54 -4.75 -12.77
CA LEU A 123 -1.42 -5.37 -12.06
C LEU A 123 -0.29 -5.71 -13.03
N ASN A 124 -0.60 -6.35 -14.17
CA ASN A 124 0.39 -6.69 -15.19
C ASN A 124 1.05 -5.43 -15.76
N ARG A 125 0.27 -4.37 -16.03
CA ARG A 125 0.80 -3.09 -16.47
C ARG A 125 1.73 -2.49 -15.41
N ALA A 126 1.35 -2.50 -14.13
CA ALA A 126 2.20 -1.99 -13.05
C ALA A 126 3.52 -2.78 -12.96
N LEU A 127 3.45 -4.10 -13.11
CA LEU A 127 4.62 -4.98 -13.06
C LEU A 127 5.60 -4.74 -14.22
N GLN A 128 5.09 -4.43 -15.42
CA GLN A 128 5.87 -4.20 -16.64
C GLN A 128 6.38 -2.77 -16.79
N ALA A 129 5.55 -1.79 -16.39
CA ALA A 129 5.81 -0.37 -16.66
C ALA A 129 6.61 0.32 -15.56
N PHE A 130 6.76 -0.27 -14.37
CA PHE A 130 7.44 0.35 -13.24
C PHE A 130 8.38 -0.61 -12.52
N ASP A 131 9.52 -0.09 -12.09
CA ASP A 131 10.44 -0.76 -11.17
C ASP A 131 10.28 -0.16 -9.76
N THR A 132 10.64 -0.92 -8.72
CA THR A 132 10.67 -0.38 -7.35
C THR A 132 11.95 -0.79 -6.64
N PRO A 133 13.12 -0.25 -7.05
CA PRO A 133 14.39 -0.58 -6.43
C PRO A 133 14.43 -0.09 -4.97
N LYS A 134 15.14 -0.87 -4.15
CA LYS A 134 15.57 -0.43 -2.82
C LYS A 134 16.71 0.57 -2.99
N ILE A 135 16.49 1.80 -2.56
CA ILE A 135 17.49 2.86 -2.65
C ILE A 135 18.41 2.87 -1.42
N TYR A 136 17.84 2.66 -0.23
CA TYR A 136 18.63 2.62 1.00
C TYR A 136 18.19 1.49 1.95
N PRO A 137 19.12 0.66 2.43
CA PRO A 137 18.81 -0.32 3.46
C PRO A 137 18.72 0.35 4.84
N LYS A 138 17.86 -0.22 5.69
CA LYS A 138 17.67 0.23 7.08
C LYS A 138 19.00 0.22 7.85
N GLY A 139 19.31 1.33 8.52
CA GLY A 139 20.43 1.43 9.45
C GLY A 139 21.82 1.49 8.81
N LYS A 140 21.93 1.42 7.48
CA LYS A 140 23.21 1.66 6.80
C LYS A 140 23.50 3.16 6.79
N THR A 141 24.77 3.49 7.02
CA THR A 141 25.24 4.87 6.91
C THR A 141 25.27 5.26 5.45
N VAL A 142 24.58 6.34 5.12
CA VAL A 142 24.51 6.94 3.79
C VAL A 142 25.50 8.09 3.67
N ALA A 143 25.63 8.90 4.73
CA ALA A 143 26.58 10.01 4.79
C ALA A 143 27.11 10.23 6.20
N GLN A 144 28.24 10.92 6.31
CA GLN A 144 28.72 11.50 7.56
C GLN A 144 28.52 13.01 7.52
N ILE A 145 27.76 13.53 8.47
CA ILE A 145 27.41 14.94 8.58
C ILE A 145 28.24 15.57 9.68
N GLN A 146 28.84 16.74 9.41
CA GLN A 146 29.50 17.56 10.42
C GLN A 146 28.48 18.14 11.39
N ILE A 147 28.83 18.16 12.68
CA ILE A 147 28.01 18.77 13.73
C ILE A 147 28.83 19.80 14.52
N SER A 148 28.17 20.88 14.94
CA SER A 148 28.78 21.93 15.76
C SER A 148 28.35 21.81 17.22
N GLY A 149 29.26 22.13 18.15
CA GLY A 149 28.97 22.19 19.59
C GLY A 149 28.72 20.84 20.28
N GLY A 150 29.01 19.71 19.63
CA GLY A 150 28.86 18.36 20.20
C GLY A 150 30.18 17.74 20.67
N SER A 151 30.09 16.65 21.44
CA SER A 151 31.25 15.86 21.86
C SER A 151 31.94 15.10 20.71
N LYS A 152 31.24 14.95 19.58
CA LYS A 152 31.76 14.39 18.32
C LYS A 152 31.70 15.45 17.24
N LYS A 153 32.62 15.39 16.26
CA LYS A 153 32.64 16.31 15.11
C LYS A 153 31.69 15.89 14.00
N THR A 154 31.37 14.59 13.91
CA THR A 154 30.47 14.04 12.88
C THR A 154 29.42 13.10 13.45
N VAL A 155 28.31 12.98 12.73
CA VAL A 155 27.25 11.98 12.97
C VAL A 155 26.97 11.20 11.69
N ARG A 156 26.59 9.94 11.85
CA ARG A 156 26.20 9.06 10.73
C ARG A 156 24.74 9.33 10.39
N ALA A 157 24.47 9.69 9.14
CA ALA A 157 23.13 9.87 8.59
C ALA A 157 22.73 8.65 7.75
N GLY A 158 21.45 8.32 7.78
CA GLY A 158 20.87 7.20 7.06
C GLY A 158 19.39 7.03 7.42
N PHE A 159 18.79 5.92 6.98
CA PHE A 159 17.35 5.71 7.08
C PHE A 159 16.99 4.77 8.25
N LEU A 160 15.92 5.13 8.98
CA LEU A 160 15.38 4.30 10.08
C LEU A 160 14.57 3.09 9.58
N LYS A 161 14.11 3.15 8.33
CA LYS A 161 13.40 2.09 7.62
C LYS A 161 14.06 1.90 6.26
N GLU A 162 13.78 0.79 5.60
CA GLU A 162 14.17 0.63 4.20
C GLU A 162 13.48 1.70 3.35
N ALA A 163 14.20 2.26 2.39
CA ALA A 163 13.67 3.23 1.45
C ALA A 163 13.62 2.61 0.06
N TYR A 164 12.48 2.81 -0.60
CA TYR A 164 12.18 2.35 -1.95
C TYR A 164 11.67 3.54 -2.76
N ILE A 165 11.87 3.50 -4.06
CA ILE A 165 11.29 4.46 -5.01
C ILE A 165 10.62 3.69 -6.13
N THR A 166 9.45 4.13 -6.60
CA THR A 166 8.79 3.56 -7.78
C THR A 166 9.00 4.51 -8.97
N LEU A 167 9.57 3.99 -10.04
CA LEU A 167 9.92 4.77 -11.24
C LEU A 167 9.48 4.01 -12.50
N PRO A 168 9.23 4.70 -13.62
CA PRO A 168 9.03 4.04 -14.90
C PRO A 168 10.16 3.05 -15.21
N HIS A 169 9.82 1.94 -15.83
CA HIS A 169 10.77 0.89 -16.17
C HIS A 169 11.89 1.47 -17.05
N LYS A 170 13.14 1.12 -16.74
CA LYS A 170 14.40 1.67 -17.29
C LYS A 170 14.90 2.97 -16.67
N GLU A 171 14.04 3.86 -16.18
CA GLU A 171 14.49 5.10 -15.50
C GLU A 171 15.18 4.81 -14.16
N ALA A 172 14.79 3.71 -13.51
CA ALA A 172 15.41 3.24 -12.28
C ALA A 172 16.94 3.04 -12.37
N LYS A 173 17.48 2.74 -13.56
CA LYS A 173 18.92 2.57 -13.77
C LYS A 173 19.68 3.88 -13.96
N MET A 174 18.96 4.96 -14.29
CA MET A 174 19.53 6.27 -14.59
C MET A 174 19.33 7.27 -13.45
N ALA A 175 18.55 6.92 -12.44
CA ALA A 175 18.27 7.80 -11.32
C ALA A 175 19.52 8.03 -10.45
N GLU A 176 19.94 9.28 -10.34
CA GLU A 176 20.97 9.70 -9.39
C GLU A 176 20.37 9.96 -8.01
N GLN A 177 21.09 9.56 -6.96
CA GLN A 177 20.66 9.76 -5.58
C GLN A 177 21.42 10.93 -4.97
N ILE A 178 20.72 12.05 -4.75
CA ILE A 178 21.29 13.25 -4.14
C ILE A 178 20.80 13.33 -2.69
N LEU A 179 21.73 13.38 -1.74
CA LEU A 179 21.44 13.65 -0.33
C LEU A 179 21.72 15.11 -0.03
N GLU A 180 20.66 15.88 0.16
CA GLU A 180 20.76 17.26 0.62
C GLU A 180 20.69 17.33 2.14
N THR A 181 21.55 18.16 2.74
CA THR A 181 21.58 18.36 4.20
C THR A 181 21.76 19.85 4.49
N ILE A 182 21.02 20.35 5.48
CA ILE A 182 21.19 21.73 5.96
C ILE A 182 22.34 21.75 6.96
N GLN A 183 23.44 22.42 6.61
CA GLN A 183 24.65 22.55 7.42
C GLN A 183 24.82 23.98 7.95
N PRO A 184 25.47 24.18 9.12
CA PRO A 184 25.91 23.17 10.07
C PRO A 184 24.75 22.64 10.94
N ILE A 185 24.81 21.37 11.36
CA ILE A 185 23.81 20.81 12.30
C ILE A 185 24.27 21.04 13.75
N PRO A 186 23.58 21.88 14.55
CA PRO A 186 23.95 22.11 15.94
C PRO A 186 23.57 20.91 16.82
N ALA A 187 24.46 20.57 17.76
CA ALA A 187 24.19 19.64 18.83
C ALA A 187 23.14 20.20 19.82
N PRO A 188 22.36 19.35 20.52
CA PRO A 188 22.39 17.89 20.48
C PRO A 188 21.65 17.31 19.26
N VAL A 189 22.19 16.22 18.71
CA VAL A 189 21.54 15.44 17.64
C VAL A 189 21.03 14.13 18.23
N LYS A 190 19.70 13.94 18.20
CA LYS A 190 19.06 12.69 18.62
C LYS A 190 18.89 11.76 17.43
N LYS A 191 18.94 10.44 17.68
CA LYS A 191 18.60 9.43 16.67
C LYS A 191 17.18 9.68 16.16
N GLY A 192 17.01 9.75 14.84
CA GLY A 192 15.71 10.00 14.20
C GLY A 192 15.33 11.48 14.07
N ARG A 193 16.26 12.41 14.31
CA ARG A 193 16.12 13.80 13.86
C ARG A 193 16.20 13.84 12.34
N PHE A 194 15.21 14.47 11.70
CA PHE A 194 15.13 14.72 10.27
C PHE A 194 15.65 16.12 9.94
#